data_AF-A0A968E4M0-F1
#
_entry.id   AF-A0A968E4M0-F1
#
_cell.length_a   1.000
_cell.length_b   1.000
_cell.length_c   1.000
_cell.angle_alpha   90.00
_cell.angle_beta   90.00
_cell.angle_gamma   90.00
#
_symmetry.space_group_name_H-M   'P 1'
#
loop_
_entity.id
_entity.type
_entity.pdbx_description
1 polymer ?
#
loop_
_entity_poly.entity_id
_entity_poly.type
_entity_poly.pdbx_seq_one_letter_code
_entity_poly.pdbx_strand_id
1 'polypeptide(L)'
;MEIEEGTLKHKSRHKPVPLSNLEESMLIWAGTGMTGLSLGDLPRTGISWLFHWTGRSWPCSCNSHSTELFYTNDDGVYMVKLFDLLPDKDQTSIFQKKSDKEKLDRLMTLFNKSQLKLEDGRANMPKGEPGLFDFNAWNVNKPGTTLLIPVTNTTLEYMVLLFIYFGSKYGFNIIDELNGGRSCGLDKWIEKGYIKNDVRMSLFDLELRVLTTLNVEQAFICQNMNLALQCLGLGGWAFTGLLPHYALGLKPQYPGLGFTFTTPEKSLRTDKNPVPVGRDGVFEALCPPYVNDMGEAVDKFLNIRGGFWNEDNPFPYQDPEGILDDEYHPKEVRVEIVKDFCIYVYENYGRFPAFLDPMFTRLVFQAHHLDLEFYDKHYKEGAYTELHKDHFKLWHPDMDDP
;
A
#
# COMPACT_ATOMS: atom_id res chain seq x y z
N MET A 1 -7.36 -13.27 25.23
CA MET A 1 -6.21 -12.35 25.41
C MET A 1 -5.92 -12.21 26.91
N GLU A 2 -4.67 -11.96 27.29
CA GLU A 2 -4.26 -11.85 28.69
C GLU A 2 -3.15 -10.80 28.85
N ILE A 3 -3.34 -9.90 29.82
CA ILE A 3 -2.30 -9.02 30.37
C ILE A 3 -1.92 -9.63 31.72
N GLU A 4 -0.70 -10.13 31.83
CA GLU A 4 -0.29 -11.02 32.95
C GLU A 4 -0.04 -10.27 34.27
N GLU A 5 0.40 -9.02 34.20
CA GLU A 5 0.85 -8.21 35.33
C GLU A 5 0.48 -6.72 35.21
N GLY A 6 0.77 -5.96 36.27
CA GLY A 6 0.48 -4.52 36.33
C GLY A 6 -0.96 -4.18 36.71
N THR A 7 -1.28 -2.88 36.69
CA THR A 7 -2.58 -2.33 37.11
C THR A 7 -3.74 -2.71 36.19
N LEU A 8 -3.42 -3.07 34.94
CA LEU A 8 -4.38 -3.51 33.92
C LEU A 8 -4.39 -5.04 33.75
N LYS A 9 -3.90 -5.80 34.74
CA LYS A 9 -3.93 -7.26 34.72
C LYS A 9 -5.35 -7.77 34.47
N HIS A 10 -5.53 -8.47 33.36
CA HIS A 10 -6.82 -8.97 32.89
C HIS A 10 -6.64 -10.22 32.06
N LYS A 11 -7.54 -11.18 32.24
CA LYS A 11 -7.63 -12.37 31.41
C LYS A 11 -9.07 -12.49 30.96
N SER A 12 -9.29 -12.36 29.66
CA SER A 12 -10.62 -12.52 29.08
C SER A 12 -11.15 -13.92 29.37
N ARG A 13 -12.39 -14.03 29.86
CA ARG A 13 -13.10 -15.31 30.03
C ARG A 13 -13.82 -15.75 28.75
N HIS A 14 -13.97 -14.84 27.80
CA HIS A 14 -14.69 -15.05 26.55
C HIS A 14 -13.79 -15.73 25.51
N LYS A 15 -14.39 -16.58 24.68
CA LYS A 15 -13.68 -17.13 23.53
C LYS A 15 -13.53 -16.04 22.49
N PRO A 16 -12.38 -15.96 21.80
CA PRO A 16 -12.24 -15.02 20.69
C PRO A 16 -13.26 -15.32 19.59
N VAL A 17 -13.91 -14.26 19.10
CA VAL A 17 -14.84 -14.30 17.97
C VAL A 17 -14.21 -13.52 16.82
N PRO A 18 -13.93 -14.14 15.66
CA PRO A 18 -13.42 -13.43 14.50
C PRO A 18 -14.49 -12.47 13.95
N LEU A 19 -14.05 -11.39 13.30
CA LEU A 19 -14.96 -10.54 12.54
C LEU A 19 -15.68 -11.39 11.49
N SER A 20 -16.96 -11.11 11.28
CA SER A 20 -17.69 -11.70 10.16
C SER A 20 -17.15 -11.17 8.83
N ASN A 21 -17.39 -11.94 7.75
CA ASN A 21 -17.02 -11.52 6.41
C ASN A 21 -17.61 -10.13 6.06
N LEU A 22 -18.81 -9.80 6.55
CA LEU A 22 -19.43 -8.51 6.31
C LEU A 22 -18.67 -7.36 7.00
N GLU A 23 -18.30 -7.54 8.26
CA GLU A 23 -17.53 -6.53 9.01
C GLU A 23 -16.15 -6.31 8.40
N GLU A 24 -15.43 -7.39 8.07
CA GLU A 24 -14.13 -7.30 7.40
C GLU A 24 -14.26 -6.60 6.04
N SER A 25 -15.27 -6.95 5.24
CA SER A 25 -15.54 -6.33 3.94
C SER A 25 -15.78 -4.83 4.06
N MET A 26 -16.61 -4.41 5.02
CA MET A 26 -16.92 -2.99 5.23
C MET A 26 -15.69 -2.20 5.70
N LEU A 27 -14.93 -2.76 6.65
CA LEU A 27 -13.72 -2.13 7.16
C LEU A 27 -12.67 -1.97 6.05
N ILE A 28 -12.37 -3.05 5.32
CA ILE A 28 -11.40 -3.06 4.21
C ILE A 28 -11.85 -2.09 3.11
N TRP A 29 -13.12 -2.11 2.72
CA TRP A 29 -13.60 -1.26 1.63
C TRP A 29 -13.59 0.22 2.02
N ALA A 30 -13.85 0.57 3.28
CA ALA A 30 -13.62 1.91 3.77
C ALA A 30 -12.13 2.29 3.69
N GLY A 31 -11.24 1.36 4.08
CA GLY A 31 -9.79 1.55 4.04
C GLY A 31 -9.23 1.82 2.65
N THR A 32 -9.51 0.94 1.68
CA THR A 32 -8.85 0.96 0.37
C THR A 32 -9.77 0.79 -0.84
N GLY A 33 -11.07 0.62 -0.64
CA GLY A 33 -12.02 0.25 -1.69
C GLY A 33 -12.09 1.24 -2.85
N MET A 34 -12.50 0.73 -4.02
CA MET A 34 -12.81 1.56 -5.18
C MET A 34 -14.02 2.45 -4.89
N THR A 35 -13.97 3.72 -5.31
CA THR A 35 -15.07 4.69 -5.15
C THR A 35 -15.72 5.10 -6.48
N GLY A 36 -15.05 4.82 -7.61
CA GLY A 36 -15.47 5.22 -8.94
C GLY A 36 -14.27 5.63 -9.78
N LEU A 37 -14.44 6.69 -10.56
CA LEU A 37 -13.39 7.34 -11.33
C LEU A 37 -12.95 8.63 -10.62
N SER A 38 -11.64 8.86 -10.57
CA SER A 38 -11.04 10.15 -10.29
C SER A 38 -11.43 11.12 -11.40
N LEU A 39 -11.93 12.30 -11.02
CA LEU A 39 -12.41 13.29 -11.99
C LEU A 39 -11.28 14.02 -12.73
N GLY A 40 -10.08 14.07 -12.12
CA GLY A 40 -8.89 14.65 -12.74
C GLY A 40 -9.02 16.13 -13.12
N ASP A 41 -9.59 16.96 -12.24
CA ASP A 41 -9.75 18.41 -12.42
C ASP A 41 -8.39 19.16 -12.52
N LEU A 42 -7.67 18.96 -13.61
CA LEU A 42 -6.29 19.36 -13.85
C LEU A 42 -6.14 19.95 -15.26
N PRO A 43 -5.14 20.84 -15.49
CA PRO A 43 -4.79 21.21 -16.85
C PRO A 43 -4.30 19.99 -17.63
N ARG A 44 -4.33 20.04 -18.97
CA ARG A 44 -3.78 18.99 -19.86
C ARG A 44 -2.42 18.46 -19.39
N THR A 45 -1.50 19.35 -19.03
CA THR A 45 -0.16 18.97 -18.58
C THR A 45 -0.11 18.25 -17.23
N GLY A 46 -1.19 18.26 -16.46
CA GLY A 46 -1.37 17.51 -15.21
C GLY A 46 -2.10 16.20 -15.44
N ILE A 47 -3.18 16.22 -16.25
CA ILE A 47 -3.92 15.02 -16.69
C ILE A 47 -2.96 13.99 -17.27
N SER A 48 -2.01 14.45 -18.08
CA SER A 48 -1.06 13.61 -18.77
C SER A 48 -0.09 12.86 -17.84
N TRP A 49 -0.02 13.23 -16.56
CA TRP A 49 0.77 12.53 -15.53
C TRP A 49 -0.04 11.56 -14.69
N LEU A 50 -1.37 11.54 -14.84
CA LEU A 50 -2.18 10.54 -14.17
C LEU A 50 -1.78 9.15 -14.66
N PHE A 51 -1.66 8.23 -13.72
CA PHE A 51 -1.31 6.85 -14.02
C PHE A 51 -2.54 6.07 -14.52
N HIS A 52 -3.66 6.21 -13.82
CA HIS A 52 -4.96 5.67 -14.23
C HIS A 52 -6.12 6.51 -13.66
N TRP A 53 -7.36 6.17 -14.02
CA TRP A 53 -8.55 6.93 -13.67
C TRP A 53 -9.33 6.38 -12.49
N THR A 54 -9.00 5.21 -11.94
CA THR A 54 -9.79 4.63 -10.85
C THR A 54 -9.59 5.40 -9.56
N GLY A 55 -10.68 5.80 -8.90
CA GLY A 55 -10.68 6.41 -7.58
C GLY A 55 -10.71 5.38 -6.45
N ARG A 56 -9.99 5.67 -5.36
CA ARG A 56 -10.00 4.92 -4.10
C ARG A 56 -10.59 5.78 -2.98
N SER A 57 -10.80 5.18 -1.81
CA SER A 57 -11.19 5.90 -0.59
C SER A 57 -10.07 6.76 0.01
N TRP A 58 -8.86 6.67 -0.54
CA TRP A 58 -7.68 7.42 -0.12
C TRP A 58 -7.02 8.11 -1.34
N PRO A 59 -6.33 9.25 -1.13
CA PRO A 59 -5.69 10.00 -2.21
C PRO A 59 -4.30 9.43 -2.56
N CYS A 60 -3.95 9.43 -3.85
CA CYS A 60 -2.66 8.99 -4.34
C CYS A 60 -2.01 10.03 -5.26
N SER A 61 -0.69 10.22 -5.12
CA SER A 61 0.08 11.05 -6.05
C SER A 61 -0.03 10.52 -7.47
N CYS A 62 -0.40 11.41 -8.40
CA CYS A 62 -0.60 11.07 -9.82
C CYS A 62 -1.55 9.87 -10.04
N ASN A 63 -2.35 9.51 -9.04
CA ASN A 63 -3.27 8.39 -9.05
C ASN A 63 -2.60 7.05 -9.42
N SER A 64 -1.36 6.76 -8.99
CA SER A 64 -0.66 5.50 -9.29
C SER A 64 -1.13 4.29 -8.48
N HIS A 65 -1.72 4.53 -7.31
CA HIS A 65 -2.25 3.56 -6.35
C HIS A 65 -1.37 2.32 -6.17
N SER A 66 -0.07 2.55 -5.91
CA SER A 66 0.93 1.48 -5.78
C SER A 66 0.87 0.70 -4.44
N THR A 67 -0.14 0.95 -3.61
CA THR A 67 -0.36 0.29 -2.32
C THR A 67 -1.52 -0.69 -2.39
N GLU A 68 -1.29 -1.93 -1.94
CA GLU A 68 -2.32 -2.96 -1.81
C GLU A 68 -2.43 -3.41 -0.35
N LEU A 69 -3.63 -3.85 0.06
CA LEU A 69 -3.89 -4.23 1.44
C LEU A 69 -3.74 -5.75 1.60
N PHE A 70 -2.76 -6.16 2.39
CA PHE A 70 -2.65 -7.52 2.90
C PHE A 70 -3.35 -7.61 4.23
N TYR A 71 -3.92 -8.76 4.57
CA TYR A 71 -4.44 -8.97 5.90
C TYR A 71 -4.43 -10.45 6.30
N THR A 72 -4.56 -10.70 7.59
CA THR A 72 -4.69 -12.05 8.12
C THR A 72 -5.69 -12.10 9.28
N ASN A 73 -6.45 -13.18 9.32
CA ASN A 73 -7.39 -13.52 10.38
C ASN A 73 -7.21 -15.00 10.75
N ASP A 74 -8.20 -15.63 11.39
CA ASP A 74 -8.08 -17.04 11.80
C ASP A 74 -8.06 -18.02 10.61
N ASP A 75 -8.68 -17.64 9.50
CA ASP A 75 -8.90 -18.53 8.35
C ASP A 75 -7.78 -18.49 7.31
N GLY A 76 -7.00 -17.41 7.25
CA GLY A 76 -5.99 -17.27 6.21
C GLY A 76 -5.17 -15.99 6.21
N VAL A 77 -4.32 -15.94 5.19
CA VAL A 77 -3.59 -14.76 4.72
C VAL A 77 -4.17 -14.36 3.37
N TYR A 78 -4.42 -13.08 3.19
CA TYR A 78 -5.13 -12.55 2.03
C TYR A 78 -4.46 -11.28 1.50
N MET A 79 -4.71 -11.02 0.22
CA MET A 79 -4.47 -9.72 -0.41
C MET A 79 -5.77 -9.24 -1.03
N VAL A 80 -6.07 -7.95 -0.88
CA VAL A 80 -7.15 -7.29 -1.60
C VAL A 80 -6.51 -6.58 -2.78
N LYS A 81 -6.59 -7.19 -3.97
CA LYS A 81 -5.94 -6.71 -5.19
C LYS A 81 -6.86 -5.76 -5.95
N LEU A 82 -6.66 -4.47 -5.77
CA LEU A 82 -7.47 -3.43 -6.39
C LEU A 82 -6.81 -2.76 -7.58
N PHE A 83 -5.49 -2.86 -7.75
CA PHE A 83 -4.73 -2.18 -8.80
C PHE A 83 -5.34 -2.40 -10.19
N ASP A 84 -5.74 -3.63 -10.50
CA ASP A 84 -6.33 -4.03 -11.78
C ASP A 84 -7.86 -3.82 -11.85
N LEU A 85 -8.50 -3.41 -10.75
CA LEU A 85 -9.95 -3.27 -10.67
C LEU A 85 -10.39 -1.92 -11.24
N LEU A 86 -11.15 -1.97 -12.32
CA LEU A 86 -11.77 -0.82 -12.98
C LEU A 86 -13.27 -0.71 -12.63
N PRO A 87 -13.82 0.51 -12.56
CA PRO A 87 -15.26 0.72 -12.54
C PRO A 87 -15.94 0.18 -13.81
N ASP A 88 -17.27 0.04 -13.78
CA ASP A 88 -18.03 -0.30 -14.98
C ASP A 88 -17.97 0.89 -15.98
N LYS A 89 -18.10 0.60 -17.29
CA LYS A 89 -18.21 1.65 -18.32
C LYS A 89 -19.37 2.60 -17.98
N ASP A 90 -19.17 3.89 -18.25
CA ASP A 90 -20.12 4.98 -17.99
C ASP A 90 -20.48 5.23 -16.50
N GLN A 91 -19.69 4.69 -15.57
CA GLN A 91 -19.91 4.89 -14.13
C GLN A 91 -18.80 5.70 -13.47
N THR A 92 -19.05 6.99 -13.25
CA THR A 92 -18.13 7.86 -12.51
C THR A 92 -18.09 7.56 -11.00
N SER A 93 -19.21 7.15 -10.40
CA SER A 93 -19.27 6.79 -8.97
C SER A 93 -19.96 5.44 -8.78
N ILE A 94 -19.33 4.53 -8.03
CA ILE A 94 -19.84 3.16 -7.92
C ILE A 94 -21.14 3.04 -7.10
N PHE A 95 -21.45 4.04 -6.29
CA PHE A 95 -22.58 4.05 -5.36
C PHE A 95 -23.69 5.07 -5.71
N GLN A 96 -23.50 5.88 -6.75
CA GLN A 96 -24.49 6.88 -7.14
C GLN A 96 -25.82 6.23 -7.56
N LYS A 97 -26.95 6.81 -7.11
CA LYS A 97 -28.33 6.37 -7.42
C LYS A 97 -28.63 4.91 -7.03
N LYS A 98 -27.93 4.36 -6.04
CA LYS A 98 -28.20 3.03 -5.46
C LYS A 98 -28.91 3.15 -4.11
N SER A 99 -29.85 2.26 -3.84
CA SER A 99 -30.36 2.02 -2.48
C SER A 99 -29.27 1.44 -1.59
N ASP A 100 -29.45 1.47 -0.27
CA ASP A 100 -28.43 0.96 0.65
C ASP A 100 -28.17 -0.54 0.49
N LYS A 101 -29.22 -1.32 0.15
CA LYS A 101 -29.07 -2.73 -0.20
C LYS A 101 -28.19 -2.92 -1.44
N GLU A 102 -28.45 -2.17 -2.51
CA GLU A 102 -27.64 -2.26 -3.74
C GLU A 102 -26.20 -1.78 -3.54
N LYS A 103 -25.97 -0.79 -2.67
CA LYS A 103 -24.61 -0.37 -2.30
C LYS A 103 -23.88 -1.50 -1.58
N LEU A 104 -24.56 -2.15 -0.64
CA LEU A 104 -23.99 -3.29 0.09
C LEU A 104 -23.68 -4.46 -0.86
N ASP A 105 -24.64 -4.86 -1.69
CA ASP A 105 -24.46 -5.95 -2.67
C ASP A 105 -23.30 -5.65 -3.63
N ARG A 106 -23.17 -4.40 -4.08
CA ARG A 106 -22.06 -3.94 -4.93
C ARG A 106 -20.72 -4.00 -4.19
N LEU A 107 -20.66 -3.55 -2.94
CA LEU A 107 -19.45 -3.63 -2.10
C LEU A 107 -19.01 -5.08 -1.95
N MET A 108 -19.93 -5.97 -1.55
CA MET A 108 -19.63 -7.39 -1.35
C MET A 108 -19.15 -8.06 -2.64
N THR A 109 -19.78 -7.74 -3.78
CA THR A 109 -19.38 -8.27 -5.08
C THR A 109 -17.96 -7.84 -5.45
N LEU A 110 -17.63 -6.56 -5.29
CA LEU A 110 -16.31 -6.05 -5.62
C LEU A 110 -15.24 -6.57 -4.66
N PHE A 111 -15.54 -6.61 -3.36
CA PHE A 111 -14.64 -7.16 -2.34
C PHE A 111 -14.30 -8.63 -2.66
N ASN A 112 -15.32 -9.48 -2.82
CA ASN A 112 -15.13 -10.90 -3.13
C ASN A 112 -14.36 -11.12 -4.43
N LYS A 113 -14.56 -10.27 -5.45
CA LYS A 113 -13.80 -10.33 -6.71
C LYS A 113 -12.32 -9.95 -6.53
N SER A 114 -12.03 -9.01 -5.63
CA SER A 114 -10.68 -8.49 -5.39
C SER A 114 -9.88 -9.26 -4.34
N GLN A 115 -10.54 -10.08 -3.52
CA GLN A 115 -9.91 -10.83 -2.45
C GLN A 115 -9.19 -12.06 -3.01
N LEU A 116 -7.90 -12.16 -2.74
CA LEU A 116 -7.06 -13.30 -3.06
C LEU A 116 -6.65 -14.00 -1.76
N LYS A 117 -7.07 -15.25 -1.56
CA LYS A 117 -6.54 -16.09 -0.49
C LYS A 117 -5.15 -16.59 -0.88
N LEU A 118 -4.16 -16.30 -0.05
CA LEU A 118 -2.76 -16.60 -0.28
C LEU A 118 -2.31 -17.87 0.45
N GLU A 119 -2.73 -18.01 1.70
CA GLU A 119 -2.39 -19.13 2.59
C GLU A 119 -3.57 -19.47 3.51
N ASP A 120 -3.63 -20.73 3.96
CA ASP A 120 -4.58 -21.18 4.98
C ASP A 120 -4.05 -20.87 6.39
N GLY A 121 -4.96 -20.44 7.26
CA GLY A 121 -4.66 -20.08 8.63
C GLY A 121 -3.97 -18.74 8.80
N ARG A 122 -3.97 -18.27 10.05
CA ARG A 122 -3.36 -17.00 10.45
C ARG A 122 -1.87 -16.94 10.15
N ALA A 123 -1.40 -15.82 9.61
CA ALA A 123 0.01 -15.58 9.36
C ALA A 123 0.82 -15.72 10.66
N ASN A 124 1.94 -16.42 10.59
CA ASN A 124 2.85 -16.55 11.72
C ASN A 124 3.75 -15.30 11.83
N MET A 125 3.24 -14.30 12.55
CA MET A 125 3.92 -13.05 12.87
C MET A 125 4.82 -13.16 14.12
N PRO A 126 5.81 -12.27 14.30
CA PRO A 126 6.56 -12.15 15.54
C PRO A 126 5.66 -11.96 16.75
N LYS A 127 6.02 -12.61 17.85
CA LYS A 127 5.27 -12.57 19.12
C LYS A 127 5.95 -11.72 20.20
N GLY A 128 6.99 -10.98 19.83
CA GLY A 128 7.80 -10.17 20.73
C GLY A 128 9.06 -9.68 20.04
N GLU A 129 10.00 -9.19 20.84
CA GLU A 129 11.19 -8.53 20.34
C GLU A 129 12.11 -9.46 19.52
N PRO A 130 12.86 -8.91 18.54
CA PRO A 130 12.81 -7.52 18.10
C PRO A 130 11.66 -7.25 17.10
N GLY A 131 10.97 -8.29 16.62
CA GLY A 131 10.02 -8.18 15.50
C GLY A 131 8.69 -7.51 15.85
N LEU A 132 8.27 -7.56 17.11
CA LEU A 132 7.09 -6.89 17.63
C LEU A 132 7.45 -6.25 18.98
N PHE A 133 7.12 -4.98 19.19
CA PHE A 133 7.32 -4.34 20.49
C PHE A 133 6.55 -5.10 21.58
N ASP A 134 7.22 -5.37 22.69
CA ASP A 134 6.73 -6.20 23.80
C ASP A 134 5.33 -5.80 24.30
N PHE A 135 5.05 -4.51 24.42
CA PHE A 135 3.76 -3.99 24.89
C PHE A 135 2.59 -4.24 23.92
N ASN A 136 2.86 -4.68 22.68
CA ASN A 136 1.84 -5.12 21.72
C ASN A 136 1.69 -6.65 21.68
N ALA A 137 2.60 -7.41 22.29
CA ALA A 137 2.64 -8.87 22.19
C ALA A 137 1.42 -9.57 22.78
N TRP A 138 0.71 -8.93 23.72
CA TRP A 138 -0.45 -9.50 24.40
C TRP A 138 -1.71 -9.55 23.52
N ASN A 139 -1.85 -8.65 22.53
CA ASN A 139 -3.06 -8.55 21.70
C ASN A 139 -2.84 -8.54 20.19
N VAL A 140 -1.64 -8.26 19.67
CA VAL A 140 -1.41 -8.23 18.22
C VAL A 140 -1.45 -9.63 17.62
N ASN A 141 -2.18 -9.77 16.50
CA ASN A 141 -2.32 -11.00 15.71
C ASN A 141 -2.74 -12.22 16.56
N LYS A 142 -3.67 -12.02 17.49
CA LYS A 142 -4.25 -13.08 18.32
C LYS A 142 -5.47 -13.69 17.64
N PRO A 143 -5.92 -14.89 18.04
CA PRO A 143 -7.19 -15.44 17.55
C PRO A 143 -8.35 -14.46 17.74
N GLY A 144 -9.30 -14.45 16.81
CA GLY A 144 -10.43 -13.53 16.75
C GLY A 144 -10.11 -12.12 16.24
N THR A 145 -8.85 -11.79 15.97
CA THR A 145 -8.45 -10.45 15.46
C THR A 145 -8.22 -10.47 13.95
N THR A 146 -8.41 -9.33 13.29
CA THR A 146 -8.01 -9.15 11.88
C THR A 146 -6.87 -8.13 11.84
N LEU A 147 -5.70 -8.56 11.39
CA LEU A 147 -4.51 -7.71 11.24
C LEU A 147 -4.37 -7.31 9.77
N LEU A 148 -4.40 -6.02 9.48
CA LEU A 148 -4.35 -5.43 8.15
C LEU A 148 -3.04 -4.64 7.97
N ILE A 149 -2.36 -4.89 6.85
CA ILE A 149 -1.00 -4.46 6.56
C ILE A 149 -0.97 -3.90 5.13
N PRO A 150 -1.10 -2.57 4.96
CA PRO A 150 -0.82 -1.92 3.69
C PRO A 150 0.64 -2.18 3.29
N VAL A 151 0.85 -2.66 2.06
CA VAL A 151 2.18 -2.84 1.46
C VAL A 151 2.24 -2.06 0.16
N THR A 152 3.22 -1.18 0.07
CA THR A 152 3.42 -0.27 -1.06
C THR A 152 4.56 -0.75 -1.95
N ASN A 153 4.30 -0.89 -3.24
CA ASN A 153 5.33 -1.10 -4.23
C ASN A 153 5.95 0.25 -4.62
N THR A 154 7.07 0.60 -3.97
CA THR A 154 7.68 1.92 -4.15
C THR A 154 8.21 2.12 -5.56
N THR A 155 8.51 1.06 -6.29
CA THR A 155 9.12 1.15 -7.63
C THR A 155 8.19 1.79 -8.66
N LEU A 156 6.86 1.64 -8.52
CA LEU A 156 5.89 2.26 -9.42
C LEU A 156 5.88 3.78 -9.30
N GLU A 157 5.64 4.32 -8.09
CA GLU A 157 5.61 5.78 -7.89
C GLU A 157 6.99 6.41 -8.09
N TYR A 158 8.06 5.67 -7.80
CA TYR A 158 9.41 6.11 -8.13
C TYR A 158 9.54 6.37 -9.63
N MET A 159 9.11 5.43 -10.48
CA MET A 159 9.14 5.60 -11.93
C MET A 159 8.25 6.77 -12.39
N VAL A 160 7.05 6.94 -11.82
CA VAL A 160 6.19 8.13 -12.08
C VAL A 160 6.97 9.42 -11.87
N LEU A 161 7.63 9.57 -10.72
CA LEU A 161 8.39 10.77 -10.38
C LEU A 161 9.61 10.97 -11.28
N LEU A 162 10.30 9.90 -11.70
CA LEU A 162 11.42 10.01 -12.64
C LEU A 162 10.98 10.58 -13.99
N PHE A 163 9.85 10.12 -14.55
CA PHE A 163 9.32 10.65 -15.80
C PHE A 163 8.89 12.12 -15.71
N ILE A 164 8.50 12.58 -14.52
CA ILE A 164 8.25 14.00 -14.24
C ILE A 164 9.57 14.76 -14.15
N TYR A 165 10.50 14.33 -13.29
CA TYR A 165 11.74 15.05 -12.98
C TYR A 165 12.72 15.15 -14.15
N PHE A 166 12.79 14.12 -14.99
CA PHE A 166 13.56 14.15 -16.23
C PHE A 166 12.79 14.77 -17.41
N GLY A 167 11.64 15.38 -17.13
CA GLY A 167 10.92 16.16 -18.11
C GLY A 167 11.61 17.47 -18.47
N SER A 168 11.46 17.88 -19.73
CA SER A 168 12.14 19.07 -20.30
C SER A 168 11.90 20.38 -19.52
N LYS A 169 10.77 20.49 -18.82
CA LYS A 169 10.49 21.63 -17.94
C LYS A 169 11.35 21.62 -16.67
N TYR A 170 11.56 20.45 -16.08
CA TYR A 170 12.27 20.26 -14.82
C TYR A 170 13.76 20.01 -15.07
N GLY A 171 14.11 18.86 -15.65
CA GLY A 171 15.46 18.49 -16.05
C GLY A 171 16.41 18.29 -14.86
N PHE A 172 15.95 17.65 -13.80
CA PHE A 172 16.75 17.43 -12.59
C PHE A 172 17.97 16.56 -12.86
N ASN A 173 19.13 17.00 -12.38
CA ASN A 173 20.34 16.20 -12.27
C ASN A 173 20.39 15.54 -10.88
N ILE A 174 20.17 14.23 -10.83
CA ILE A 174 20.24 13.48 -9.57
C ILE A 174 21.69 13.14 -9.25
N ILE A 175 22.12 13.49 -8.04
CA ILE A 175 23.50 13.41 -7.58
C ILE A 175 23.68 12.25 -6.61
N ASP A 176 24.62 11.36 -6.91
CA ASP A 176 25.04 10.30 -6.00
C ASP A 176 26.18 10.78 -5.10
N GLU A 177 25.85 11.16 -3.87
CA GLU A 177 26.81 11.63 -2.88
C GLU A 177 27.75 10.53 -2.37
N LEU A 178 27.29 9.27 -2.33
CA LEU A 178 28.13 8.14 -1.91
C LEU A 178 29.12 7.72 -2.99
N ASN A 179 28.87 8.10 -4.25
CA ASN A 179 29.75 7.85 -5.37
C ASN A 179 30.54 9.09 -5.82
N GLY A 180 30.98 9.91 -4.85
CA GLY A 180 31.82 11.08 -5.11
C GLY A 180 31.10 12.29 -5.69
N GLY A 181 29.77 12.37 -5.54
CA GLY A 181 28.97 13.50 -5.99
C GLY A 181 28.77 13.57 -7.51
N ARG A 182 28.90 12.44 -8.20
CA ARG A 182 28.67 12.35 -9.65
C ARG A 182 27.17 12.29 -9.97
N SER A 183 26.83 12.53 -11.24
CA SER A 183 25.48 12.31 -11.71
C SER A 183 25.14 10.81 -11.74
N CYS A 184 23.88 10.48 -11.42
CA CYS A 184 23.35 9.11 -11.46
C CYS A 184 23.14 8.61 -12.91
N GLY A 185 24.22 8.43 -13.67
CA GLY A 185 24.17 7.97 -15.06
C GLY A 185 23.72 9.02 -16.08
N LEU A 186 23.58 10.30 -15.68
CA LEU A 186 22.99 11.34 -16.54
C LEU A 186 24.01 12.20 -17.31
N ASP A 187 25.32 11.93 -17.18
CA ASP A 187 26.39 12.78 -17.74
C ASP A 187 26.19 13.06 -19.24
N LYS A 188 25.94 12.02 -20.06
CA LYS A 188 25.69 12.16 -21.50
C LYS A 188 24.43 12.98 -21.83
N TRP A 189 23.45 13.00 -20.93
CA TRP A 189 22.19 13.73 -21.12
C TRP A 189 22.32 15.20 -20.71
N ILE A 190 23.21 15.50 -19.77
CA ILE A 190 23.64 16.85 -19.44
C ILE A 190 24.37 17.47 -20.64
N GLU A 191 25.33 16.75 -21.23
CA GLU A 191 26.07 17.22 -22.41
C GLU A 191 25.15 17.52 -23.61
N LYS A 192 24.11 16.70 -23.79
CA LYS A 192 23.10 16.89 -24.84
C LYS A 192 22.04 17.95 -24.50
N GLY A 193 22.07 18.54 -23.29
CA GLY A 193 21.15 19.58 -22.85
C GLY A 193 19.74 19.11 -22.46
N TYR A 194 19.52 17.81 -22.26
CA TYR A 194 18.23 17.27 -21.80
C TYR A 194 18.07 17.35 -20.28
N ILE A 195 19.18 17.23 -19.55
CA ILE A 195 19.26 17.40 -18.10
C ILE A 195 20.04 18.67 -17.78
N LYS A 196 19.56 19.44 -16.81
CA LYS A 196 20.16 20.71 -16.40
C LYS A 196 21.17 20.44 -15.28
N ASN A 197 22.44 20.77 -15.54
CA ASN A 197 23.51 20.51 -14.57
C ASN A 197 23.33 21.29 -13.25
N ASP A 198 22.70 22.47 -13.30
CA ASP A 198 22.50 23.38 -12.18
C ASP A 198 21.24 23.08 -11.34
N VAL A 199 20.29 22.31 -11.88
CA VAL A 199 19.08 21.88 -11.15
C VAL A 199 19.35 20.52 -10.49
N ARG A 200 20.02 20.55 -9.33
CA ARG A 200 20.49 19.35 -8.63
C ARG A 200 19.55 18.89 -7.53
N MET A 201 19.46 17.57 -7.35
CA MET A 201 18.82 16.92 -6.20
C MET A 201 19.68 15.72 -5.79
N SER A 202 19.90 15.48 -4.49
CA SER A 202 20.63 14.27 -4.08
C SER A 202 19.77 13.02 -4.33
N LEU A 203 20.41 11.88 -4.57
CA LEU A 203 19.71 10.59 -4.67
C LEU A 203 18.92 10.30 -3.39
N PHE A 204 19.48 10.63 -2.23
CA PHE A 204 18.80 10.47 -0.95
C PHE A 204 17.53 11.34 -0.86
N ASP A 205 17.57 12.61 -1.27
CA ASP A 205 16.39 13.50 -1.26
C ASP A 205 15.29 13.04 -2.22
N LEU A 206 15.66 12.49 -3.38
CA LEU A 206 14.72 11.88 -4.30
C LEU A 206 13.97 10.74 -3.62
N GLU A 207 14.71 9.82 -2.99
CA GLU A 207 14.13 8.67 -2.30
C GLU A 207 13.32 9.09 -1.07
N LEU A 208 13.80 10.06 -0.30
CA LEU A 208 13.05 10.59 0.83
C LEU A 208 11.69 11.17 0.38
N ARG A 209 11.65 11.89 -0.74
CA ARG A 209 10.40 12.41 -1.32
C ARG A 209 9.46 11.28 -1.69
N VAL A 210 9.94 10.26 -2.41
CA VAL A 210 9.14 9.07 -2.77
C VAL A 210 8.53 8.44 -1.51
N LEU A 211 9.35 8.21 -0.48
CA LEU A 211 8.89 7.63 0.78
C LEU A 211 7.83 8.47 1.48
N THR A 212 8.05 9.79 1.60
CA THR A 212 7.09 10.66 2.27
C THR A 212 5.74 10.71 1.56
N THR A 213 5.72 10.68 0.23
CA THR A 213 4.49 10.60 -0.57
C THR A 213 3.77 9.29 -0.33
N LEU A 214 4.49 8.17 -0.38
CA LEU A 214 3.90 6.83 -0.29
C LEU A 214 3.45 6.45 1.13
N ASN A 215 4.16 6.91 2.16
CA ASN A 215 3.76 6.65 3.55
C ASN A 215 2.42 7.32 3.91
N VAL A 216 2.06 8.41 3.22
CA VAL A 216 0.75 9.07 3.39
C VAL A 216 -0.40 8.17 2.93
N GLU A 217 -0.19 7.35 1.90
CA GLU A 217 -1.20 6.39 1.41
C GLU A 217 -1.61 5.41 2.51
N GLN A 218 -0.62 4.79 3.15
CA GLN A 218 -0.85 3.85 4.26
C GLN A 218 -1.54 4.54 5.44
N ALA A 219 -1.18 5.80 5.72
CA ALA A 219 -1.79 6.58 6.79
C ALA A 219 -3.28 6.84 6.52
N PHE A 220 -3.67 7.21 5.30
CA PHE A 220 -5.07 7.39 4.94
C PHE A 220 -5.85 6.08 4.97
N ILE A 221 -5.28 4.98 4.46
CA ILE A 221 -5.91 3.66 4.53
C ILE A 221 -6.22 3.29 5.98
N CYS A 222 -5.23 3.39 6.88
CA CYS A 222 -5.42 3.12 8.30
C CYS A 222 -6.39 4.11 8.97
N GLN A 223 -6.35 5.39 8.61
CA GLN A 223 -7.27 6.41 9.14
C GLN A 223 -8.72 6.12 8.76
N ASN A 224 -8.97 5.77 7.51
CA ASN A 224 -10.30 5.43 7.02
C ASN A 224 -10.84 4.18 7.75
N MET A 225 -10.00 3.17 7.95
CA MET A 225 -10.35 1.99 8.75
C MET A 225 -10.62 2.36 10.22
N ASN A 226 -9.84 3.26 10.84
CA ASN A 226 -10.10 3.73 12.20
C ASN A 226 -11.49 4.37 12.33
N LEU A 227 -11.89 5.19 11.35
CA LEU A 227 -13.20 5.83 11.36
C LEU A 227 -14.32 4.80 11.16
N ALA A 228 -14.17 3.89 10.19
CA ALA A 228 -15.14 2.83 9.94
C ALA A 228 -15.31 1.90 11.16
N LEU A 229 -14.21 1.57 11.82
CA LEU A 229 -14.19 0.74 13.03
C LEU A 229 -15.07 1.32 14.15
N GLN A 230 -15.05 2.65 14.35
CA GLN A 230 -15.94 3.32 15.31
C GLN A 230 -17.42 3.22 14.90
N CYS A 231 -17.73 3.34 13.60
CA CYS A 231 -19.09 3.21 13.09
C CYS A 231 -19.63 1.78 13.22
N LEU A 232 -18.75 0.77 13.18
CA LEU A 232 -19.10 -0.63 13.35
C LEU A 232 -19.23 -1.02 14.83
N GLY A 233 -18.75 -0.21 15.78
CA GLY A 233 -18.70 -0.59 17.19
C GLY A 233 -17.59 -1.60 17.51
N LEU A 234 -16.52 -1.60 16.72
CA LEU A 234 -15.38 -2.51 16.86
C LEU A 234 -14.23 -1.83 17.61
N GLY A 235 -13.36 -2.64 18.21
CA GLY A 235 -12.11 -2.21 18.83
C GLY A 235 -10.91 -2.36 17.90
N GLY A 236 -9.96 -1.42 17.96
CA GLY A 236 -8.80 -1.46 17.08
C GLY A 236 -7.97 -0.20 17.08
N TRP A 237 -6.81 -0.27 16.44
CA TRP A 237 -5.91 0.88 16.29
C TRP A 237 -4.90 0.67 15.16
N ALA A 238 -4.33 1.78 14.69
CA ALA A 238 -3.17 1.79 13.80
C ALA A 238 -1.87 1.93 14.61
N PHE A 239 -0.80 1.22 14.22
CA PHE A 239 0.50 1.25 14.92
C PHE A 239 1.69 0.95 14.00
N THR A 240 2.90 1.24 14.49
CA THR A 240 4.20 0.97 13.82
C THR A 240 5.09 0.02 14.62
N GLY A 241 4.51 -0.72 15.58
CA GLY A 241 5.23 -1.58 16.53
C GLY A 241 5.56 -2.98 16.02
N LEU A 242 5.08 -3.34 14.83
CA LEU A 242 5.44 -4.55 14.10
C LEU A 242 6.51 -4.19 13.06
N LEU A 243 7.72 -4.76 13.18
CA LEU A 243 8.81 -4.40 12.28
C LEU A 243 8.54 -4.91 10.85
N PRO A 244 8.63 -4.03 9.82
CA PRO A 244 8.25 -4.35 8.44
C PRO A 244 8.89 -5.61 7.87
N HIS A 245 10.21 -5.77 8.00
CA HIS A 245 10.91 -6.93 7.46
C HIS A 245 10.46 -8.24 8.10
N TYR A 246 10.13 -8.23 9.38
CA TYR A 246 9.59 -9.41 10.05
C TYR A 246 8.15 -9.70 9.61
N ALA A 247 7.32 -8.66 9.48
CA ALA A 247 5.96 -8.80 8.97
C ALA A 247 5.93 -9.36 7.54
N LEU A 248 6.89 -8.96 6.71
CA LEU A 248 7.01 -9.40 5.32
C LEU A 248 7.67 -10.78 5.16
N GLY A 249 8.32 -11.32 6.20
CA GLY A 249 8.83 -12.70 6.17
C GLY A 249 10.35 -12.87 6.09
N LEU A 250 11.14 -11.87 6.47
CA LEU A 250 12.62 -11.93 6.45
C LEU A 250 13.19 -13.14 7.22
N LYS A 251 12.50 -13.60 8.26
CA LYS A 251 12.98 -14.64 9.17
C LYS A 251 12.20 -15.95 8.95
N PRO A 252 12.86 -17.09 8.72
CA PRO A 252 12.17 -18.37 8.51
C PRO A 252 11.23 -18.77 9.66
N GLN A 253 11.55 -18.39 10.90
CA GLN A 253 10.66 -18.64 12.05
C GLN A 253 9.37 -17.81 12.05
N TYR A 254 9.33 -16.72 11.28
CA TYR A 254 8.22 -15.79 11.12
C TYR A 254 8.02 -15.54 9.61
N PRO A 255 7.43 -16.50 8.88
CA PRO A 255 7.20 -16.35 7.45
C PRO A 255 6.30 -15.15 7.12
N GLY A 256 5.56 -14.61 8.10
CA GLY A 256 4.84 -13.34 7.96
C GLY A 256 3.87 -13.37 6.78
N LEU A 257 3.95 -12.35 5.91
CA LEU A 257 3.23 -12.24 4.65
C LEU A 257 3.94 -12.91 3.47
N GLY A 258 4.97 -13.73 3.69
CA GLY A 258 5.61 -14.57 2.68
C GLY A 258 6.18 -13.82 1.47
N PHE A 259 6.76 -12.65 1.67
CA PHE A 259 7.49 -11.94 0.61
C PHE A 259 8.87 -12.55 0.39
N THR A 260 9.29 -12.53 -0.87
CA THR A 260 10.64 -12.84 -1.32
C THR A 260 11.58 -11.69 -0.97
N PHE A 261 12.74 -12.03 -0.40
CA PHE A 261 13.82 -11.09 -0.11
C PHE A 261 15.04 -11.37 -0.98
N THR A 262 15.69 -10.31 -1.47
CA THR A 262 17.00 -10.39 -2.11
C THR A 262 18.06 -9.69 -1.27
N THR A 263 19.32 -10.13 -1.39
CA THR A 263 20.45 -9.46 -0.74
C THR A 263 21.39 -8.94 -1.82
N PRO A 264 21.68 -7.63 -1.86
CA PRO A 264 22.62 -7.08 -2.84
C PRO A 264 24.00 -7.75 -2.73
N GLU A 265 24.54 -8.28 -3.83
CA GLU A 265 25.90 -8.83 -3.85
C GLU A 265 26.96 -7.73 -3.71
N LYS A 266 26.72 -6.58 -4.33
CA LYS A 266 27.55 -5.38 -4.31
C LYS A 266 26.69 -4.16 -4.01
N SER A 267 27.21 -3.23 -3.21
CA SER A 267 26.53 -1.99 -2.89
C SER A 267 27.56 -0.96 -2.44
N LEU A 268 27.32 0.31 -2.75
CA LEU A 268 28.03 1.44 -2.13
C LEU A 268 27.62 1.67 -0.66
N ARG A 269 26.53 1.04 -0.20
CA ARG A 269 26.13 1.07 1.22
C ARG A 269 27.05 0.20 2.06
N THR A 270 27.28 0.63 3.30
CA THR A 270 28.05 -0.13 4.29
C THR A 270 27.42 -1.49 4.57
N ASP A 271 26.11 -1.53 4.80
CA ASP A 271 25.37 -2.77 5.06
C ASP A 271 24.60 -3.23 3.83
N LYS A 272 24.74 -4.53 3.51
CA LYS A 272 24.01 -5.22 2.44
C LYS A 272 22.83 -5.98 3.04
N ASN A 273 21.91 -5.24 3.66
CA ASN A 273 20.74 -5.87 4.28
C ASN A 273 19.80 -6.46 3.22
N PRO A 274 19.16 -7.60 3.49
CA PRO A 274 18.12 -8.14 2.61
C PRO A 274 16.94 -7.17 2.46
N VAL A 275 16.30 -7.20 1.30
CA VAL A 275 15.22 -6.27 0.93
C VAL A 275 14.03 -7.03 0.37
N PRO A 276 12.80 -6.69 0.76
CA PRO A 276 11.61 -7.34 0.21
C PRO A 276 11.37 -6.83 -1.22
N VAL A 277 11.37 -7.74 -2.20
CA VAL A 277 11.21 -7.41 -3.62
C VAL A 277 9.81 -7.72 -4.15
N GLY A 278 9.04 -8.57 -3.47
CA GLY A 278 7.70 -8.93 -3.91
C GLY A 278 7.21 -10.22 -3.31
N ARG A 279 5.98 -10.60 -3.68
CA ARG A 279 5.40 -11.92 -3.44
C ARG A 279 5.10 -12.54 -4.80
N ASP A 280 5.74 -13.67 -5.06
CA ASP A 280 5.79 -14.31 -6.39
C ASP A 280 4.39 -14.50 -7.00
N GLY A 281 4.18 -14.02 -8.22
CA GLY A 281 2.91 -14.12 -8.96
C GLY A 281 1.76 -13.31 -8.39
N VAL A 282 1.98 -12.56 -7.30
CA VAL A 282 0.93 -11.86 -6.54
C VAL A 282 1.16 -10.34 -6.55
N PHE A 283 2.33 -9.90 -6.08
CA PHE A 283 2.66 -8.48 -5.95
C PHE A 283 4.17 -8.27 -6.08
N GLU A 284 4.63 -7.91 -7.28
CA GLU A 284 6.04 -7.93 -7.67
C GLU A 284 6.55 -6.51 -7.95
N ALA A 285 7.73 -6.17 -7.41
CA ALA A 285 8.35 -4.87 -7.69
C ALA A 285 8.93 -4.84 -9.10
N LEU A 286 9.11 -3.63 -9.65
CA LEU A 286 9.82 -3.39 -10.90
C LEU A 286 11.34 -3.39 -10.67
N CYS A 287 11.85 -4.50 -10.17
CA CYS A 287 13.27 -4.76 -10.00
C CYS A 287 13.53 -6.28 -10.06
N PRO A 288 14.79 -6.71 -10.29
CA PRO A 288 15.15 -8.12 -10.20
C PRO A 288 14.72 -8.73 -8.84
N PRO A 289 14.26 -9.99 -8.82
CA PRO A 289 14.32 -10.97 -9.93
C PRO A 289 13.11 -10.95 -10.87
N TYR A 290 12.15 -10.05 -10.69
CA TYR A 290 10.88 -10.04 -11.47
C TYR A 290 10.98 -9.34 -12.83
N VAL A 291 12.17 -8.83 -13.16
CA VAL A 291 12.63 -8.32 -14.45
C VAL A 291 14.10 -8.68 -14.59
N ASN A 292 14.59 -8.83 -15.82
CA ASN A 292 15.98 -9.21 -16.09
C ASN A 292 16.96 -8.07 -15.75
N ASP A 293 16.56 -6.82 -16.03
CA ASP A 293 17.32 -5.62 -15.73
C ASP A 293 16.40 -4.41 -15.52
N MET A 294 17.01 -3.28 -15.15
CA MET A 294 16.25 -2.05 -14.90
C MET A 294 15.79 -1.33 -16.18
N GLY A 295 16.31 -1.70 -17.35
CA GLY A 295 15.75 -1.27 -18.64
C GLY A 295 14.38 -1.89 -18.86
N GLU A 296 14.27 -3.21 -18.66
CA GLU A 296 13.00 -3.94 -18.71
C GLU A 296 12.02 -3.43 -17.64
N ALA A 297 12.50 -3.05 -16.44
CA ALA A 297 11.65 -2.43 -15.42
C ALA A 297 10.91 -1.19 -15.94
N VAL A 298 11.60 -0.32 -16.67
CA VAL A 298 11.02 0.91 -17.25
C VAL A 298 10.04 0.57 -18.37
N ASP A 299 10.36 -0.41 -19.21
CA ASP A 299 9.45 -0.85 -20.29
C ASP A 299 8.17 -1.47 -19.71
N LYS A 300 8.30 -2.32 -18.68
CA LYS A 300 7.17 -2.92 -17.95
C LYS A 300 6.31 -1.84 -17.29
N PHE A 301 6.92 -0.83 -16.68
CA PHE A 301 6.20 0.33 -16.13
C PHE A 301 5.35 1.04 -17.19
N LEU A 302 5.94 1.37 -18.34
CA LEU A 302 5.25 2.07 -19.42
C LEU A 302 4.12 1.22 -20.01
N ASN A 303 4.33 -0.09 -20.16
CA ASN A 303 3.30 -1.03 -20.62
C ASN A 303 2.11 -1.10 -19.65
N ILE A 304 2.37 -1.16 -18.34
CA ILE A 304 1.32 -1.13 -17.31
C ILE A 304 0.53 0.17 -17.41
N ARG A 305 1.22 1.33 -17.45
CA ARG A 305 0.57 2.63 -17.58
C ARG A 305 -0.28 2.70 -18.85
N GLY A 306 0.28 2.35 -20.02
CA GLY A 306 -0.44 2.37 -21.29
C GLY A 306 -1.70 1.52 -21.28
N GLY A 307 -1.67 0.38 -20.60
CA GLY A 307 -2.85 -0.49 -20.42
C GLY A 307 -4.05 0.20 -19.75
N PHE A 308 -3.81 1.17 -18.86
CA PHE A 308 -4.87 1.96 -18.23
C PHE A 308 -5.43 3.08 -19.12
N TRP A 309 -4.69 3.48 -20.15
CA TRP A 309 -5.07 4.53 -21.11
C TRP A 309 -5.67 3.98 -22.41
N ASN A 310 -5.95 2.68 -22.48
CA ASN A 310 -6.69 2.10 -23.61
C ASN A 310 -8.08 2.72 -23.76
N GLU A 311 -8.53 2.93 -25.01
CA GLU A 311 -9.83 3.54 -25.36
C GLU A 311 -11.04 2.80 -24.76
N ASP A 312 -10.89 1.49 -24.53
CA ASP A 312 -11.93 0.64 -23.96
C ASP A 312 -12.08 0.75 -22.43
N ASN A 313 -11.19 1.46 -21.75
CA ASN A 313 -11.28 1.66 -20.31
C ASN A 313 -12.28 2.77 -19.96
N PRO A 314 -12.78 2.80 -18.70
CA PRO A 314 -13.67 3.86 -18.25
C PRO A 314 -12.91 5.17 -17.97
N PHE A 315 -13.44 6.28 -18.51
CA PHE A 315 -12.94 7.65 -18.28
C PHE A 315 -14.03 8.53 -17.64
N PRO A 316 -13.67 9.53 -16.83
CA PRO A 316 -14.65 10.36 -16.12
C PRO A 316 -15.32 11.42 -17.01
N TYR A 317 -14.87 11.59 -18.26
CA TYR A 317 -15.26 12.69 -19.14
C TYR A 317 -16.32 12.29 -20.16
N GLN A 318 -17.10 13.26 -20.61
CA GLN A 318 -18.06 13.09 -21.70
C GLN A 318 -17.37 12.93 -23.07
N ASP A 319 -16.15 13.41 -23.20
CA ASP A 319 -15.28 13.25 -24.37
C ASP A 319 -13.97 12.57 -23.97
N PRO A 320 -13.95 11.23 -23.85
CA PRO A 320 -12.73 10.47 -23.57
C PRO A 320 -11.70 10.58 -24.71
N GLU A 321 -12.16 10.64 -25.96
CA GLU A 321 -11.28 10.71 -27.15
C GLU A 321 -10.38 11.94 -27.09
N GLY A 322 -10.93 13.12 -26.76
CA GLY A 322 -10.14 14.35 -26.61
C GLY A 322 -9.06 14.26 -25.53
N ILE A 323 -9.26 13.45 -24.49
CA ILE A 323 -8.28 13.23 -23.42
C ILE A 323 -7.19 12.23 -23.85
N LEU A 324 -7.56 11.23 -24.64
CA LEU A 324 -6.62 10.28 -25.25
C LEU A 324 -5.71 10.96 -26.27
N ASP A 325 -6.26 11.85 -27.10
CA ASP A 325 -5.48 12.70 -28.01
C ASP A 325 -4.49 13.63 -27.26
N ASP A 326 -4.87 14.01 -26.06
CA ASP A 326 -4.06 14.83 -25.16
C ASP A 326 -3.04 14.02 -24.35
N GLU A 327 -3.10 12.68 -24.39
CA GLU A 327 -2.25 11.79 -23.58
C GLU A 327 -0.76 12.07 -23.81
N TYR A 328 -0.03 12.21 -22.71
CA TYR A 328 1.41 12.35 -22.77
C TYR A 328 2.09 11.00 -23.01
N HIS A 329 2.53 10.82 -24.24
CA HIS A 329 3.49 9.79 -24.60
C HIS A 329 4.91 10.32 -24.33
N PRO A 330 5.67 9.72 -23.39
CA PRO A 330 7.04 10.13 -23.16
C PRO A 330 7.85 9.96 -24.45
N LYS A 331 8.61 11.01 -24.81
CA LYS A 331 9.55 10.92 -25.94
C LYS A 331 10.56 9.83 -25.64
N GLU A 332 10.99 9.10 -26.67
CA GLU A 332 12.02 8.04 -26.56
C GLU A 332 13.24 8.47 -25.75
N VAL A 333 13.73 9.69 -26.00
CA VAL A 333 14.87 10.26 -25.26
C VAL A 333 14.65 10.28 -23.74
N ARG A 334 13.42 10.52 -23.27
CA ARG A 334 13.09 10.52 -21.84
C ARG A 334 13.08 9.11 -21.28
N VAL A 335 12.57 8.14 -22.04
CA VAL A 335 12.58 6.73 -21.66
C VAL A 335 14.03 6.28 -21.42
N GLU A 336 14.92 6.59 -22.36
CA GLU A 336 16.35 6.25 -22.24
C GLU A 336 17.03 6.94 -21.05
N ILE A 337 16.70 8.21 -20.76
CA ILE A 337 17.19 8.91 -19.57
C ILE A 337 16.77 8.17 -18.28
N VAL A 338 15.51 7.77 -18.17
CA VAL A 338 15.00 7.03 -17.01
C VAL A 338 15.70 5.67 -16.90
N LYS A 339 15.88 4.95 -18.01
CA LYS A 339 16.61 3.67 -18.04
C LYS A 339 18.04 3.82 -17.55
N ASP A 340 18.81 4.77 -18.07
CA ASP A 340 20.19 5.00 -17.64
C ASP A 340 20.29 5.30 -16.13
N PHE A 341 19.35 6.09 -15.60
CA PHE A 341 19.29 6.36 -14.16
C PHE A 341 19.02 5.07 -13.36
N CYS A 342 17.98 4.31 -13.73
CA CYS A 342 17.61 3.10 -13.00
C CYS A 342 18.69 2.03 -13.06
N ILE A 343 19.34 1.86 -14.23
CA ILE A 343 20.50 0.98 -14.43
C ILE A 343 21.65 1.43 -13.54
N TYR A 344 21.99 2.73 -13.54
CA TYR A 344 23.04 3.28 -12.68
C TYR A 344 22.79 2.93 -11.21
N VAL A 345 21.57 3.17 -10.72
CA VAL A 345 21.22 2.88 -9.32
C VAL A 345 21.41 1.40 -9.03
N TYR A 346 20.87 0.51 -9.86
CA TYR A 346 20.98 -0.93 -9.62
C TYR A 346 22.43 -1.43 -9.69
N GLU A 347 23.24 -0.97 -10.64
CA GLU A 347 24.64 -1.37 -10.77
C GLU A 347 25.51 -0.94 -9.59
N ASN A 348 25.26 0.24 -9.01
CA ASN A 348 26.06 0.77 -7.90
C ASN A 348 25.55 0.28 -6.53
N TYR A 349 24.26 0.01 -6.39
CA TYR A 349 23.65 -0.34 -5.10
C TYR A 349 23.25 -1.82 -4.97
N GLY A 350 23.17 -2.55 -6.09
CA GLY A 350 22.73 -3.95 -6.17
C GLY A 350 21.25 -4.16 -5.82
N ARG A 351 20.48 -3.06 -5.81
CA ARG A 351 19.03 -2.99 -5.52
C ARG A 351 18.46 -1.73 -6.16
N PHE A 352 17.15 -1.73 -6.37
CA PHE A 352 16.39 -0.54 -6.75
C PHE A 352 15.09 -0.49 -5.95
N PRO A 353 14.79 0.59 -5.22
CA PRO A 353 15.61 1.80 -5.01
C PRO A 353 16.88 1.58 -4.17
N ALA A 354 17.76 2.58 -4.09
CA ALA A 354 19.06 2.50 -3.39
C ALA A 354 18.90 2.43 -1.86
N PHE A 355 17.99 3.24 -1.31
CA PHE A 355 17.80 3.46 0.11
C PHE A 355 16.43 3.00 0.63
N LEU A 356 15.40 3.00 -0.23
CA LEU A 356 14.07 2.48 0.08
C LEU A 356 13.89 1.01 -0.27
N ASP A 357 13.09 0.30 0.52
CA ASP A 357 12.67 -1.05 0.20
C ASP A 357 11.67 -1.06 -0.98
N PRO A 358 11.85 -1.93 -1.98
CA PRO A 358 10.93 -2.02 -3.11
C PRO A 358 9.49 -2.31 -2.68
N MET A 359 9.33 -3.14 -1.65
CA MET A 359 8.06 -3.40 -0.97
C MET A 359 8.09 -2.81 0.44
N PHE A 360 7.43 -1.67 0.60
CA PHE A 360 7.48 -0.88 1.80
C PHE A 360 6.20 -1.01 2.63
N THR A 361 6.35 -1.25 3.93
CA THR A 361 5.25 -1.14 4.89
C THR A 361 5.76 -0.43 6.13
N ARG A 362 4.90 0.40 6.74
CA ARG A 362 5.24 1.12 7.97
C ARG A 362 4.13 1.08 8.99
N LEU A 363 2.90 1.26 8.53
CA LEU A 363 1.71 1.26 9.37
C LEU A 363 0.99 -0.07 9.23
N VAL A 364 0.48 -0.56 10.35
CA VAL A 364 -0.41 -1.71 10.40
C VAL A 364 -1.64 -1.34 11.22
N PHE A 365 -2.73 -2.05 11.01
CA PHE A 365 -4.01 -1.82 11.66
C PHE A 365 -4.55 -3.13 12.19
N GLN A 366 -5.16 -3.12 13.38
CA GLN A 366 -5.86 -4.29 13.90
C GLN A 366 -7.30 -3.95 14.25
N ALA A 367 -8.23 -4.85 13.90
CA ALA A 367 -9.61 -4.83 14.35
C ALA A 367 -9.93 -6.10 15.18
N HIS A 368 -10.83 -5.95 16.15
CA HIS A 368 -11.35 -7.02 17.00
C HIS A 368 -12.64 -6.58 17.70
N HIS A 369 -13.41 -7.56 18.18
CA HIS A 369 -14.49 -7.32 19.13
C HIS A 369 -13.92 -6.95 20.50
N LEU A 370 -14.51 -5.96 21.19
CA LEU A 370 -14.07 -5.55 22.52
C LEU A 370 -14.45 -6.58 23.59
N ASP A 371 -13.56 -6.77 24.56
CA ASP A 371 -13.90 -7.36 25.85
C ASP A 371 -14.36 -6.23 26.77
N LEU A 372 -15.68 -6.04 26.91
CA LEU A 372 -16.24 -4.93 27.67
C LEU A 372 -15.92 -5.02 29.17
N GLU A 373 -15.74 -6.24 29.71
CA GLU A 373 -15.38 -6.45 31.12
C GLU A 373 -14.01 -5.87 31.47
N PHE A 374 -13.07 -5.88 30.52
CA PHE A 374 -11.80 -5.17 30.68
C PHE A 374 -12.03 -3.68 30.96
N TYR A 375 -12.90 -3.04 30.19
CA TYR A 375 -13.16 -1.61 30.31
C TYR A 375 -13.96 -1.29 31.58
N ASP A 376 -15.00 -2.07 31.88
CA ASP A 376 -15.83 -1.90 33.08
C ASP A 376 -15.01 -2.05 34.37
N LYS A 377 -14.00 -2.94 34.36
CA LYS A 377 -13.13 -3.18 35.50
C LYS A 377 -12.06 -2.10 35.69
N HIS A 378 -11.51 -1.57 34.60
CA HIS A 378 -10.28 -0.77 34.65
C HIS A 378 -10.45 0.72 34.30
N TYR A 379 -11.57 1.11 33.69
CA TYR A 379 -11.82 2.48 33.24
C TYR A 379 -13.08 3.07 33.88
N LYS A 380 -13.26 4.37 33.70
CA LYS A 380 -14.49 5.07 34.11
C LYS A 380 -15.60 4.82 33.08
N GLU A 381 -16.84 5.03 33.50
CA GLU A 381 -18.01 5.08 32.61
C GLU A 381 -17.72 5.98 31.39
N GLY A 382 -18.11 5.51 30.20
CA GLY A 382 -17.84 6.19 28.92
C GLY A 382 -16.56 5.74 28.19
N ALA A 383 -15.90 4.67 28.64
CA ALA A 383 -14.69 4.12 27.99
C ALA A 383 -14.97 3.48 26.62
N TYR A 384 -16.21 3.09 26.36
CA TYR A 384 -16.73 2.61 25.07
C TYR A 384 -18.11 3.25 24.82
N THR A 385 -18.57 3.21 23.57
CA THR A 385 -19.89 3.78 23.18
C THR A 385 -20.99 2.72 23.21
N GLU A 386 -22.26 3.14 23.19
CA GLU A 386 -23.38 2.20 23.06
C GLU A 386 -23.30 1.34 21.80
N LEU A 387 -22.69 1.82 20.70
CA LEU A 387 -22.46 0.99 19.51
C LEU A 387 -21.53 -0.19 19.78
N HIS A 388 -20.51 -0.02 20.62
CA HIS A 388 -19.63 -1.12 21.02
C HIS A 388 -20.38 -2.12 21.91
N LYS A 389 -21.21 -1.60 22.81
CA LYS A 389 -22.01 -2.41 23.72
C LYS A 389 -23.08 -3.22 23.01
N ASP A 390 -23.78 -2.61 22.06
CA ASP A 390 -24.85 -3.26 21.29
C ASP A 390 -24.31 -4.00 20.06
N HIS A 391 -22.99 -4.08 19.87
CA HIS A 391 -22.39 -4.62 18.65
C HIS A 391 -22.89 -6.04 18.33
N PHE A 392 -22.80 -6.98 19.27
CA PHE A 392 -23.23 -8.36 19.04
C PHE A 392 -24.74 -8.46 18.77
N LYS A 393 -25.55 -7.69 19.48
CA LYS A 393 -27.00 -7.61 19.21
C LYS A 393 -27.32 -7.13 17.78
N LEU A 394 -26.51 -6.22 17.24
CA LEU A 394 -26.73 -5.63 15.91
C LEU A 394 -26.15 -6.47 14.77
N TRP A 395 -24.96 -7.04 14.97
CA TRP A 395 -24.16 -7.70 13.92
C TRP A 395 -24.19 -9.23 14.01
N HIS A 396 -24.42 -9.78 15.20
CA HIS A 396 -24.38 -11.21 15.50
C HIS A 396 -25.61 -11.65 16.34
N PRO A 397 -26.85 -11.35 15.92
CA PRO A 397 -28.05 -11.57 16.74
C PRO A 397 -28.32 -13.05 17.08
N ASP A 398 -27.67 -13.96 16.36
CA ASP A 398 -27.75 -15.40 16.56
C ASP A 398 -26.69 -15.95 17.52
N MET A 399 -25.81 -15.09 18.04
CA MET A 399 -24.78 -15.41 19.03
C MET A 399 -25.15 -14.83 20.40
N ASP A 400 -24.79 -15.54 21.46
CA ASP A 400 -24.81 -14.95 22.80
C ASP A 400 -23.78 -13.81 22.84
N ASP A 401 -24.21 -12.64 23.34
CA ASP A 401 -23.34 -11.49 23.55
C ASP A 401 -22.27 -11.87 24.60
N PRO A 402 -20.99 -11.99 24.20
CA PRO A 402 -19.97 -12.65 25.00
C PRO A 402 -19.69 -11.98 26.33
#